data_AF-A0A074RES9-F1
#
_entry.id   AF-A0A074RES9-F1
#
_cell.length_a   1.000
_cell.length_b   1.000
_cell.length_c   1.000
_cell.angle_alpha   90.00
_cell.angle_beta   90.00
_cell.angle_gamma   90.00
#
_symmetry.space_group_name_H-M   'P 1'
#
loop_
_entity.id
_entity.type
_entity.pdbx_description
1 polymer ?
#
loop_
_entity_poly.entity_id
_entity_poly.type
_entity_poly.pdbx_seq_one_letter_code
_entity_poly.pdbx_strand_id
1 'polypeptide(L)' 'MSSLVRTGHHSEIVQQLHEKYGTFVRLGPNHISIADPDALELIYGHGSGLLKSEFYRMFQNGPSADVFNTTDKSEHS' A
#
# COMPACT_ATOMS: atom_id res chain seq x y z
N MET A 1 -10.68 -5.28 -12.95
CA MET A 1 -10.56 -4.37 -11.79
C MET A 1 -11.71 -4.65 -10.84
N SER A 2 -11.45 -4.73 -9.53
CA SER A 2 -12.48 -4.99 -8.51
C SER A 2 -13.52 -3.87 -8.49
N SER A 3 -14.82 -4.23 -8.43
CA SER A 3 -15.95 -3.29 -8.40
C SER A 3 -15.89 -2.27 -7.27
N LEU A 4 -15.13 -2.57 -6.20
CA LEU A 4 -15.03 -1.77 -4.97
C LEU A 4 -14.44 -0.37 -5.20
N VAL A 5 -13.59 -0.19 -6.22
CA VAL A 5 -12.88 1.08 -6.46
C VAL A 5 -13.71 2.08 -7.26
N ARG A 6 -14.69 1.61 -8.05
CA ARG A 6 -15.42 2.45 -9.03
C ARG A 6 -16.60 3.22 -8.42
N THR A 7 -16.94 2.96 -7.16
CA THR A 7 -18.11 3.56 -6.50
C THR A 7 -17.83 4.97 -5.94
N GLY A 8 -16.57 5.38 -5.85
CA GLY A 8 -16.17 6.63 -5.16
C GLY A 8 -16.16 6.51 -3.63
N HIS A 9 -16.61 5.38 -3.06
CA HIS A 9 -16.73 5.13 -1.63
C HIS A 9 -15.67 4.13 -1.13
N HIS A 10 -14.46 4.21 -1.67
CA HIS A 10 -13.42 3.20 -1.41
C HIS A 10 -13.10 3.11 0.09
N SER A 11 -12.92 4.25 0.76
CA SER A 11 -12.54 4.30 2.18
C SER A 11 -13.61 3.69 3.08
N GLU A 12 -14.88 4.02 2.86
CA GLU A 12 -16.00 3.49 3.63
C GLU A 12 -16.17 1.99 3.42
N ILE A 13 -15.99 1.52 2.19
CA ILE A 13 -16.04 0.09 1.86
C ILE A 13 -14.90 -0.66 2.55
N VAL A 14 -13.67 -0.15 2.49
CA VAL A 14 -12.51 -0.80 3.15
C VAL A 14 -12.72 -0.84 4.67
N GLN A 15 -13.23 0.23 5.26
CA GLN A 15 -13.59 0.27 6.68
C GLN A 15 -14.62 -0.81 7.05
N GLN A 16 -15.72 -0.92 6.29
CA GLN A 16 -16.74 -1.96 6.51
C GLN A 16 -16.19 -3.38 6.35
N LEU A 17 -15.24 -3.58 5.43
CA LEU A 17 -14.58 -4.87 5.27
C LEU A 17 -13.73 -5.23 6.50
N HIS A 18 -13.00 -4.26 7.06
CA HIS A 18 -12.22 -4.48 8.28
C HIS A 18 -13.12 -4.73 9.51
N GLU A 19 -14.25 -4.02 9.62
CA GLU A 19 -15.26 -4.30 10.65
C GLU A 19 -15.82 -5.73 10.55
N LYS A 20 -15.97 -6.25 9.33
CA LYS A 20 -16.54 -7.58 9.08
C LYS A 20 -15.52 -8.72 9.19
N TYR A 21 -14.31 -8.52 8.69
CA TYR A 21 -13.33 -9.60 8.50
C TYR A 21 -12.08 -9.46 9.37
N GLY A 22 -11.95 -8.36 10.12
CA GLY A 22 -10.83 -8.12 11.02
C GLY A 22 -9.69 -7.33 10.37
N THR A 23 -8.49 -7.43 10.96
CA THR A 23 -7.37 -6.52 10.68
C THR A 23 -6.68 -6.76 9.33
N PHE A 24 -6.88 -7.91 8.68
CA PHE A 24 -6.30 -8.24 7.38
C PHE A 24 -7.40 -8.53 6.34
N VAL A 25 -7.46 -7.73 5.28
CA VAL A 25 -8.48 -7.84 4.23
C VAL A 25 -7.81 -7.91 2.86
N ARG A 26 -8.13 -8.94 2.06
CA ARG A 26 -7.67 -9.03 0.67
C ARG A 26 -8.62 -8.26 -0.26
N LEU A 27 -8.16 -7.12 -0.79
CA LEU A 27 -8.92 -6.27 -1.72
C LEU A 27 -8.75 -6.67 -3.19
N GLY A 28 -7.68 -7.40 -3.51
CA GLY A 28 -7.39 -7.93 -4.84
C GLY A 28 -6.36 -9.06 -4.80
N PRO A 29 -6.03 -9.67 -5.95
CA PRO A 29 -5.11 -10.82 -5.99
C PRO A 29 -3.79 -10.58 -5.25
N ASN A 30 -3.21 -9.38 -5.42
CA ASN A 30 -1.93 -8.98 -4.83
C ASN A 30 -2.05 -7.74 -3.92
N HIS A 31 -3.24 -7.49 -3.35
CA HIS A 31 -3.49 -6.31 -2.51
C HIS A 31 -4.16 -6.73 -1.21
N ILE A 32 -3.42 -6.59 -0.11
CA ILE A 32 -3.90 -6.80 1.25
C ILE A 32 -3.92 -5.43 1.95
N SER A 33 -5.07 -5.07 2.50
CA SER A 33 -5.21 -3.94 3.42
C SER A 33 -5.02 -4.44 4.84
N ILE A 34 -4.23 -3.72 5.62
CA ILE A 34 -3.83 -4.09 6.98
C ILE A 34 -4.20 -2.93 7.90
N ALA A 35 -5.04 -3.22 8.89
CA ALA A 35 -5.50 -2.30 9.92
C ALA A 35 -5.08 -2.83 11.30
N ASP A 36 -3.77 -3.03 11.48
CA ASP A 36 -3.15 -3.57 12.69
C ASP A 36 -2.00 -2.67 13.14
N PRO A 37 -2.04 -2.08 14.36
CA PRO A 37 -0.95 -1.24 14.86
C PRO A 37 0.38 -1.98 14.98
N ASP A 38 0.36 -3.29 15.28
CA ASP A 38 1.57 -4.08 15.47
C ASP A 38 2.29 -4.37 14.13
N ALA A 39 1.60 -4.18 13.00
CA ALA A 39 2.17 -4.33 11.67
C ALA A 39 2.95 -3.10 11.19
N LEU A 40 2.80 -1.93 11.85
CA LEU A 40 3.44 -0.69 11.40
C LEU A 40 4.97 -0.80 11.34
N GLU A 41 5.59 -1.30 12.40
CA GLU A 41 7.05 -1.48 12.46
C GLU A 41 7.52 -2.54 11.45
N LEU A 42 6.75 -3.62 11.28
CA LEU A 42 7.10 -4.67 10.32
C LEU A 42 7.02 -4.19 8.86
N ILE A 43 6.14 -3.24 8.56
CA ILE A 43 5.94 -2.76 7.18
C ILE A 43 6.82 -1.54 6.90
N TYR A 44 6.76 -0.54 7.78
CA TYR A 44 7.37 0.77 7.60
C TYR A 44 8.63 0.99 8.46
N GLY A 45 8.96 0.06 9.35
CA GLY A 45 10.14 0.16 10.21
C GLY A 45 11.45 0.15 9.43
N HIS A 46 12.46 0.78 10.02
CA HIS A 46 13.77 0.89 9.40
C HIS A 46 14.39 -0.51 9.25
N GLY A 47 14.67 -0.89 8.00
CA GLY A 47 15.24 -2.21 7.73
C GLY A 47 14.22 -3.34 7.58
N SER A 48 12.91 -3.06 7.52
CA SER A 48 11.84 -4.05 7.30
C SER A 48 12.05 -4.98 6.09
N GLY A 49 12.88 -4.55 5.13
CA GLY A 49 13.20 -5.31 3.92
C GLY A 49 12.10 -5.26 2.87
N LEU A 50 10.94 -4.67 3.18
CA LEU A 50 9.89 -4.42 2.22
C LEU A 50 10.26 -3.23 1.32
N LEU A 51 9.89 -3.36 0.05
CA LEU A 51 10.05 -2.31 -0.95
C LEU A 51 8.74 -1.59 -1.17
N LYS A 52 8.82 -0.32 -1.59
CA LYS A 52 7.65 0.39 -2.13
C LYS A 52 7.12 -0.39 -3.33
N SER A 53 5.80 -0.43 -3.47
CA SER A 53 5.16 -1.14 -4.58
C SER A 53 5.27 -0.36 -5.89
N GLU A 54 5.00 -1.05 -7.00
CA GLU A 54 4.92 -0.47 -8.35
C GLU A 54 3.95 0.71 -8.46
N PHE A 55 2.98 0.84 -7.53
CA PHE A 55 2.10 2.01 -7.43
C PHE A 55 2.88 3.33 -7.37
N TYR A 56 4.04 3.35 -6.71
CA TYR A 56 4.84 4.55 -6.55
C TYR A 56 5.43 5.07 -7.86
N ARG A 57 5.64 4.20 -8.86
CA ARG A 57 6.12 4.61 -10.19
C ARG A 57 5.15 5.56 -10.88
N MET A 58 3.86 5.52 -10.55
CA MET A 58 2.86 6.44 -11.11
C MET A 58 3.12 7.90 -10.75
N PHE A 59 3.94 8.17 -9.72
CA PHE A 59 4.28 9.53 -9.30
C PHE A 59 5.63 10.01 -9.85
N GLN A 60 6.24 9.29 -10.78
CA GLN A 60 7.46 9.73 -11.46
C GLN A 60 7.10 10.78 -12.52
N ASN A 61 7.46 12.04 -12.25
CA ASN A 61 7.14 13.18 -13.13
C ASN A 61 8.30 13.57 -14.07
N GLY A 62 9.44 12.86 -13.99
CA GLY A 62 10.66 13.17 -14.73
C GLY A 62 11.38 11.93 -15.28
N PRO A 63 12.56 12.10 -15.90
CA PRO A 63 13.29 10.99 -16.51
C PRO A 63 13.82 9.97 -15.48
N SER A 64 13.93 10.36 -14.22
CA SER A 64 14.45 9.54 -13.12
C SER A 64 13.49 9.52 -11.94
N ALA A 65 13.58 8.47 -11.12
CA ALA A 65 12.91 8.38 -9.84
C ALA A 65 13.54 9.35 -8.82
N ASP A 66 12.75 9.78 -7.85
CA ASP A 66 13.14 10.57 -6.68
C ASP A 66 12.90 9.77 -5.39
N VAL A 67 13.25 10.35 -4.24
CA VAL A 67 13.13 9.67 -2.93
C VAL A 67 11.70 9.22 -2.61
N PHE A 68 10.68 9.90 -3.15
CA PHE A 68 9.29 9.55 -2.91
C PHE A 68 8.88 8.32 -3.74
N ASN A 69 9.26 8.26 -5.01
CA ASN A 69 8.78 7.23 -5.94
C ASN A 69 9.78 6.09 -6.24
N THR A 70 11.05 6.19 -5.85
CA THR A 70 11.99 5.08 -6.03
C THR A 70 11.58 3.85 -5.21
N THR A 71 11.66 2.69 -5.85
CA THR A 71 11.44 1.38 -5.22
C THR A 71 12.74 0.68 -4.86
N ASP A 72 13.88 1.22 -5.33
CA ASP A 72 15.20 0.70 -5.00
C ASP A 72 15.65 1.26 -3.65
N LYS A 73 15.98 0.37 -2.73
CA LYS A 73 16.42 0.73 -1.37
C LYS A 73 17.75 1.49 -1.38
N SER A 74 18.64 1.19 -2.33
CA SER A 74 19.94 1.87 -2.47
C SER A 74 19.80 3.31 -2.96
N GLU A 75 18.78 3.59 -3.78
CA GLU A 75 18.46 4.95 -4.23
C GLU A 75 17.69 5.77 -3.17
N HIS A 76 17.09 5.09 -2.17
CA HIS A 76 16.33 5.69 -1.07
C HIS A 76 17.20 6.03 0.17
N SER A 77 18.52 5.80 0.11
CA SER A 77 19.44 5.96 1.25
C SER A 77 20.21 7.29 1.22
#